data_AF-A0A4Q7KFP9-F1
#
_entry.id   AF-A0A4Q7KFP9-F1
#
_cell.length_a   1.000
_cell.length_b   1.000
_cell.length_c   1.000
_cell.angle_alpha   90.00
_cell.angle_beta   90.00
_cell.angle_gamma   90.00
#
_symmetry.space_group_name_H-M   'P 1'
#
loop_
_entity.id
_entity.type
_entity.pdbx_description
1 polymer ?
#
loop_
_entity_poly.entity_id
_entity_poly.type
_entity_poly.pdbx_seq_one_letter_code
_entity_poly.pdbx_strand_id
1 'polypeptide(L)'
;MALLFGGVALLSAIVIVVLWWAGTSGLSGQALVTARFDALKIGLSIAVGGGGVIALYLAWRRQHSTEIGLRLQERTALNTEVDAEQRRITELYTAAVEQLGSDKAPVRLGGLYALERLAQNNPDQRQTIVNVICAYLRMPFAIPGENAPDEQRQEREVRVTAQRILVTHLRPDEANYWGTLDLDLTGAVLTSFALKGARVGTVQCSHATFAEAAAFEQTTFTGNASFHSAMFAYSAWFEDATFEAHAYFTSATFGNNTSFKDAIFARGAFFVGTQFTGQGKIRSFKNTRFAISPQGLDDAVHWLKDG
;
A
#
# COMPACT_ATOMS: atom_id res chain seq x y z
N MET A 1 10.76 -40.98 34.27
CA MET A 1 10.51 -42.05 33.28
C MET A 1 11.40 -43.28 33.51
N ALA A 2 12.72 -43.19 33.61
CA ALA A 2 13.62 -44.34 33.80
C ALA A 2 13.31 -45.23 35.04
N LEU A 3 12.86 -44.64 36.16
CA LEU A 3 12.52 -45.38 37.39
C LEU A 3 11.25 -46.23 37.28
N LEU A 4 10.28 -45.82 36.46
CA LEU A 4 9.06 -46.60 36.21
C LEU A 4 9.36 -47.87 35.39
N PHE A 5 10.35 -47.83 34.50
CA PHE A 5 10.75 -48.97 33.67
C PHE A 5 11.49 -50.06 34.46
N GLY A 6 12.36 -49.66 35.41
CA GLY A 6 13.03 -50.62 36.29
C GLY A 6 12.04 -51.39 37.15
N GLY A 7 11.02 -50.71 37.69
CA GLY A 7 10.01 -51.35 38.53
C GLY A 7 9.16 -52.40 37.81
N VAL A 8 8.72 -52.11 36.57
CA VAL A 8 7.87 -53.03 35.80
C VAL A 8 8.64 -54.27 35.33
N ALA A 9 9.89 -54.12 34.90
CA ALA A 9 10.74 -55.25 34.50
C ALA A 9 11.07 -56.16 35.69
N LEU A 10 11.27 -55.58 36.88
CA LEU A 10 11.63 -56.31 38.09
C LEU A 10 10.43 -57.06 38.68
N LEU A 11 9.24 -56.44 38.67
CA LEU A 11 7.97 -57.10 39.05
C LEU A 11 7.61 -58.26 38.11
N SER A 12 7.77 -58.09 36.79
CA SER A 12 7.50 -59.16 35.83
C SER A 12 8.48 -60.32 35.97
N ALA A 13 9.78 -60.05 36.20
CA ALA A 13 10.76 -61.10 36.50
C ALA A 13 10.42 -61.86 37.79
N ILE A 14 10.01 -61.16 38.86
CA ILE A 14 9.60 -61.80 40.13
C ILE A 14 8.38 -62.69 39.94
N VAL A 15 7.34 -62.21 39.25
CA VAL A 15 6.12 -63.00 39.00
C VAL A 15 6.42 -64.25 38.18
N ILE A 16 7.32 -64.16 37.18
CA ILE A 16 7.77 -65.31 36.40
C ILE A 16 8.48 -66.33 37.28
N VAL A 17 9.40 -65.89 38.15
CA VAL A 17 10.14 -66.78 39.06
C VAL A 17 9.21 -67.46 40.08
N VAL A 18 8.24 -66.72 40.62
CA VAL A 18 7.26 -67.25 41.58
C VAL A 18 6.32 -68.27 40.94
N LEU A 19 5.76 -67.96 39.76
CA LEU A 19 4.89 -68.88 39.02
C LEU A 19 5.68 -70.11 38.52
N TRP A 20 6.94 -69.94 38.17
CA TRP A 20 7.85 -71.03 37.79
C TRP A 20 8.08 -72.00 38.95
N TRP A 21 8.34 -71.48 40.13
CA TRP A 21 8.60 -72.30 41.32
C TRP A 21 7.33 -73.05 41.76
N ALA A 22 6.18 -72.38 41.75
CA ALA A 22 4.88 -72.98 42.09
C ALA A 22 4.39 -74.01 41.05
N GLY A 23 4.63 -73.79 39.75
CA GLY A 23 4.16 -74.67 38.68
C GLY A 23 5.01 -75.92 38.45
N THR A 24 6.23 -75.97 39.01
CA THR A 24 7.19 -77.08 38.77
C THR A 24 7.46 -77.97 39.97
N SER A 25 6.90 -77.67 41.15
CA SER A 25 7.21 -78.31 42.45
C SER A 25 6.79 -79.78 42.61
N GLY A 26 6.40 -80.47 41.53
CA GLY A 26 6.02 -81.89 41.55
C GLY A 26 6.26 -82.64 40.23
N LEU A 27 6.93 -82.02 39.26
CA LEU A 27 7.19 -82.60 37.94
C LEU A 27 8.58 -83.25 37.88
N SER A 28 8.67 -84.49 37.39
CA SER A 28 9.94 -85.19 37.16
C SER A 28 9.99 -85.84 35.77
N GLY A 29 11.19 -85.99 35.21
CA GLY A 29 11.40 -86.58 33.88
C GLY A 29 10.96 -85.68 32.71
N GLN A 30 10.35 -86.26 31.68
CA GLN A 30 9.99 -85.58 30.42
C GLN A 30 9.02 -84.39 30.60
N ALA A 31 8.09 -84.47 31.55
CA ALA A 31 7.08 -83.43 31.77
C ALA A 31 7.68 -82.10 32.27
N LEU A 32 8.79 -82.16 33.01
CA LEU A 32 9.53 -80.97 33.46
C LEU A 32 10.21 -80.26 32.27
N VAL A 33 10.74 -81.03 31.31
CA VAL A 33 11.42 -80.48 30.14
C VAL A 33 10.43 -79.74 29.23
N THR A 34 9.25 -80.31 29.01
CA THR A 34 8.19 -79.69 28.20
C THR A 34 7.72 -78.37 28.82
N ALA A 35 7.46 -78.36 30.14
CA ALA A 35 7.04 -77.15 30.86
C ALA A 35 8.10 -76.03 30.79
N ARG A 36 9.40 -76.37 30.88
CA ARG A 36 10.50 -75.40 30.73
C ARG A 36 10.55 -74.81 29.33
N PHE A 37 10.31 -75.63 28.31
CA PHE A 37 10.35 -75.20 26.90
C PHE A 37 9.18 -74.28 26.53
N ASP A 38 7.98 -74.57 27.03
CA ASP A 38 6.79 -73.75 26.80
C ASP A 38 6.87 -72.41 27.55
N ALA A 39 7.38 -72.41 28.78
CA ALA A 39 7.63 -71.17 29.52
C ALA A 39 8.71 -70.30 28.86
N LEU A 40 9.77 -70.90 28.31
CA LEU A 40 10.78 -70.20 27.49
C LEU A 40 10.15 -69.58 26.23
N LYS A 41 9.32 -70.33 25.51
CA LYS A 41 8.60 -69.82 24.33
C LYS A 41 7.68 -68.64 24.66
N ILE A 42 6.91 -68.74 25.75
CA ILE A 42 6.00 -67.67 26.19
C ILE A 42 6.80 -66.44 26.62
N GLY A 43 7.84 -66.61 27.43
CA GLY A 43 8.72 -65.51 27.86
C GLY A 43 9.42 -64.81 26.68
N LEU A 44 9.92 -65.58 25.70
CA LEU A 44 10.52 -65.03 24.49
C LEU A 44 9.49 -64.23 23.66
N SER A 45 8.25 -64.73 23.54
CA SER A 45 7.19 -64.07 22.78
C SER A 45 6.73 -62.73 23.39
N ILE A 46 6.68 -62.64 24.72
CA ILE A 46 6.33 -61.42 25.46
C ILE A 46 7.45 -60.38 25.33
N ALA A 47 8.72 -60.79 25.43
CA ALA A 47 9.87 -59.90 25.26
C ALA A 47 9.95 -59.32 23.84
N VAL A 48 9.76 -60.17 22.81
CA VAL A 48 9.73 -59.75 21.41
C VAL A 48 8.52 -58.85 21.12
N GLY A 49 7.33 -59.19 21.63
CA GLY A 49 6.11 -58.38 21.46
C GLY A 49 6.19 -57.02 22.16
N GLY A 50 6.65 -56.98 23.41
CA GLY A 50 6.81 -55.75 24.19
C GLY A 50 7.87 -54.81 23.60
N GLY A 51 9.01 -55.35 23.15
CA GLY A 51 10.05 -54.58 22.46
C GLY A 51 9.55 -53.96 21.14
N GLY A 52 8.77 -54.72 20.36
CA GLY A 52 8.15 -54.24 19.12
C GLY A 52 7.16 -53.09 19.33
N VAL A 53 6.28 -53.19 20.34
CA VAL A 53 5.31 -52.13 20.66
C VAL A 53 6.01 -50.85 21.11
N ILE A 54 7.07 -50.95 21.92
CA ILE A 54 7.87 -49.80 22.35
C ILE A 54 8.58 -49.15 21.17
N ALA A 55 9.16 -49.95 20.26
CA ALA A 55 9.81 -49.45 19.06
C ALA A 55 8.82 -48.70 18.15
N LEU A 56 7.62 -49.25 17.94
CA LEU A 56 6.55 -48.61 17.18
C LEU A 56 6.07 -47.32 17.84
N TYR A 57 5.90 -47.30 19.16
CA TYR A 57 5.54 -46.09 19.90
C TYR A 57 6.62 -45.00 19.78
N LEU A 58 7.89 -45.36 19.90
CA LEU A 58 9.01 -44.41 19.73
C LEU A 58 9.11 -43.91 18.28
N ALA A 59 8.89 -44.78 17.30
CA ALA A 59 8.85 -44.42 15.88
C ALA A 59 7.69 -43.45 15.60
N TRP A 60 6.48 -43.77 16.06
CA TRP A 60 5.31 -42.90 15.96
C TRP A 60 5.52 -41.56 16.66
N ARG A 61 6.06 -41.56 17.89
CA ARG A 61 6.35 -40.33 18.64
C ARG A 61 7.39 -39.46 17.94
N ARG A 62 8.45 -40.06 17.39
CA ARG A 62 9.45 -39.34 16.58
C ARG A 62 8.81 -38.76 15.32
N GLN A 63 8.07 -39.56 14.57
CA GLN A 63 7.38 -39.13 13.36
C GLN A 63 6.42 -37.96 13.63
N HIS A 64 5.62 -38.05 14.69
CA HIS A 64 4.70 -36.99 15.06
C HIS A 64 5.43 -35.70 15.44
N SER A 65 6.55 -35.81 16.17
CA SER A 65 7.38 -34.63 16.50
C SER A 65 8.03 -34.00 15.27
N THR A 66 8.47 -34.80 14.29
CA THR A 66 9.02 -34.29 13.04
C THR A 66 7.95 -33.65 12.16
N GLU A 67 6.74 -34.23 12.10
CA GLU A 67 5.62 -33.65 11.37
C GLU A 67 5.18 -32.29 11.95
N ILE A 68 5.11 -32.18 13.28
CA ILE A 68 4.84 -30.89 13.95
C ILE A 68 5.96 -29.89 13.68
N GLY A 69 7.22 -30.33 13.76
CA GLY A 69 8.39 -29.50 13.46
C GLY A 69 8.36 -28.96 12.02
N LEU A 70 8.06 -29.81 11.04
CA LEU A 70 7.96 -29.43 9.63
C LEU A 70 6.85 -28.42 9.39
N ARG A 71 5.66 -28.62 9.98
CA ARG A 71 4.54 -27.67 9.86
C ARG A 71 4.85 -26.32 10.50
N LEU A 72 5.54 -26.32 11.64
CA LEU A 72 5.98 -25.08 12.27
C LEU A 72 7.03 -24.38 11.39
N GLN A 73 7.99 -25.14 10.86
CA GLN A 73 9.03 -24.64 9.97
C GLN A 73 8.44 -24.00 8.70
N GLU A 74 7.47 -24.66 8.06
CA GLU A 74 6.76 -24.14 6.89
C GLU A 74 6.06 -22.81 7.21
N ARG A 75 5.31 -22.74 8.32
CA ARG A 75 4.67 -21.49 8.77
C ARG A 75 5.69 -20.38 9.07
N THR A 76 6.80 -20.71 9.73
CA THR A 76 7.85 -19.72 10.01
C THR A 76 8.55 -19.27 8.74
N ALA A 77 8.76 -20.16 7.77
CA ALA A 77 9.38 -19.82 6.49
C ALA A 77 8.50 -18.85 5.69
N LEU A 78 7.19 -19.13 5.59
CA LEU A 78 6.22 -18.25 4.94
C LEU A 78 6.16 -16.87 5.61
N ASN A 79 6.08 -16.81 6.94
CA ASN A 79 6.11 -15.54 7.67
C ASN A 79 7.42 -14.78 7.45
N THR A 80 8.56 -15.50 7.40
CA THR A 80 9.87 -14.88 7.16
C THR A 80 9.99 -14.31 5.75
N GLU A 81 9.42 -14.96 4.75
CA GLU A 81 9.39 -14.48 3.36
C GLU A 81 8.55 -13.21 3.23
N VAL A 82 7.35 -13.19 3.83
CA VAL A 82 6.49 -11.99 3.87
C VAL A 82 7.20 -10.85 4.59
N ASP A 83 7.80 -11.11 5.76
CA ASP A 83 8.56 -10.12 6.52
C ASP A 83 9.76 -9.59 5.71
N ALA A 84 10.45 -10.45 4.96
CA ALA A 84 11.59 -10.07 4.12
C ALA A 84 11.17 -9.16 2.96
N GLU A 85 10.05 -9.46 2.29
CA GLU A 85 9.55 -8.60 1.21
C GLU A 85 9.09 -7.24 1.73
N GLN A 86 8.39 -7.20 2.87
CA GLN A 86 8.00 -5.93 3.50
C GLN A 86 9.21 -5.07 3.90
N ARG A 87 10.26 -5.69 4.45
CA ARG A 87 11.52 -4.99 4.76
C ARG A 87 12.18 -4.44 3.50
N ARG A 88 12.25 -5.25 2.44
CA ARG A 88 12.83 -4.83 1.16
C ARG A 88 12.09 -3.64 0.55
N ILE A 89 10.75 -3.67 0.56
CA ILE A 89 9.93 -2.53 0.10
C ILE A 89 10.25 -1.28 0.91
N THR A 90 10.34 -1.42 2.24
CA THR A 90 10.65 -0.30 3.15
C THR A 90 12.06 0.25 2.91
N GLU A 91 13.05 -0.61 2.66
CA GLU A 91 14.42 -0.22 2.33
C GLU A 91 14.49 0.52 1.00
N LEU A 92 13.84 0.00 -0.05
CA LEU A 92 13.77 0.66 -1.36
C LEU A 92 13.05 2.00 -1.29
N TYR A 93 11.95 2.07 -0.53
CA TYR A 93 11.25 3.32 -0.26
C TYR A 93 12.18 4.34 0.41
N THR A 94 12.85 3.93 1.49
CA THR A 94 13.75 4.81 2.26
C THR A 94 14.89 5.32 1.38
N ALA A 95 15.52 4.45 0.60
CA ALA A 95 16.60 4.81 -0.33
C ALA A 95 16.12 5.80 -1.41
N ALA A 96 14.91 5.60 -1.96
CA ALA A 96 14.36 6.50 -2.97
C ALA A 96 14.01 7.88 -2.40
N VAL A 97 13.48 7.93 -1.17
CA VAL A 97 13.23 9.19 -0.44
C VAL A 97 14.53 9.91 -0.11
N GLU A 98 15.57 9.21 0.32
CA GLU A 98 16.90 9.78 0.56
C GLU A 98 17.49 10.39 -0.72
N GLN A 99 17.36 9.69 -1.86
CA GLN A 99 17.77 10.22 -3.17
C GLN A 99 16.98 11.47 -3.57
N LEU A 100 15.67 11.51 -3.28
CA LEU A 100 14.84 12.70 -3.53
C LEU A 100 15.27 13.90 -2.68
N GLY A 101 15.86 13.67 -1.51
CA GLY A 101 16.41 14.70 -0.63
C GLY A 101 17.82 15.20 -0.99
N SER A 102 18.44 14.67 -2.05
CA SER A 102 19.80 15.05 -2.46
C SER A 102 19.87 16.47 -3.04
N ASP A 103 20.97 17.20 -2.78
CA ASP A 103 21.26 18.51 -3.39
C ASP A 103 21.47 18.42 -4.92
N LYS A 104 21.81 17.23 -5.43
CA LYS A 104 22.03 16.98 -6.86
C LYS A 104 20.75 16.57 -7.57
N ALA A 105 20.29 17.39 -8.52
CA ALA A 105 19.08 17.11 -9.30
C ALA A 105 19.07 15.75 -10.03
N PRO A 106 20.18 15.26 -10.63
CA PRO A 106 20.18 13.91 -11.23
C PRO A 106 19.86 12.79 -10.24
N VAL A 107 20.27 12.93 -8.98
CA VAL A 107 19.98 11.96 -7.91
C VAL A 107 18.49 12.06 -7.52
N ARG A 108 17.96 13.28 -7.40
CA ARG A 108 16.51 13.49 -7.13
C ARG A 108 15.62 12.88 -8.21
N LEU A 109 15.99 13.05 -9.48
CA LEU A 109 15.29 12.42 -10.60
C LEU A 109 15.34 10.88 -10.49
N GLY A 110 16.50 10.32 -10.14
CA GLY A 110 16.63 8.88 -9.86
C GLY A 110 15.69 8.42 -8.75
N GLY A 111 15.60 9.18 -7.65
CA GLY A 111 14.67 8.94 -6.54
C GLY A 111 13.21 8.97 -6.98
N LEU A 112 12.80 9.95 -7.78
CA LEU A 112 11.42 10.03 -8.32
C LEU A 112 11.04 8.80 -9.16
N TYR A 113 11.91 8.36 -10.07
CA TYR A 113 11.64 7.16 -10.87
C TYR A 113 11.69 5.87 -10.04
N ALA A 114 12.53 5.81 -9.01
CA ALA A 114 12.54 4.69 -8.08
C ALA A 114 11.23 4.62 -7.28
N LEU A 115 10.71 5.76 -6.81
CA LEU A 115 9.41 5.87 -6.17
C LEU A 115 8.27 5.46 -7.11
N GLU A 116 8.26 5.97 -8.35
CA GLU A 116 7.25 5.59 -9.37
C GLU A 116 7.24 4.08 -9.61
N ARG A 117 8.42 3.48 -9.81
CA ARG A 117 8.54 2.02 -9.99
C ARG A 117 8.09 1.25 -8.75
N LEU A 118 8.38 1.75 -7.56
CA LEU A 118 7.95 1.12 -6.31
C LEU A 118 6.42 1.14 -6.20
N ALA A 119 5.77 2.26 -6.49
CA ALA A 119 4.31 2.39 -6.50
C ALA A 119 3.65 1.51 -7.59
N GLN A 120 4.29 1.38 -8.75
CA GLN A 120 3.79 0.53 -9.83
C GLN A 120 3.69 -0.94 -9.38
N ASN A 121 4.69 -1.42 -8.65
CA ASN A 121 4.76 -2.81 -8.19
C ASN A 121 4.00 -3.06 -6.88
N ASN A 122 3.70 -2.02 -6.12
CA ASN A 122 3.11 -2.12 -4.78
C ASN A 122 1.87 -1.23 -4.66
N PRO A 123 0.68 -1.72 -5.05
CA PRO A 123 -0.55 -0.91 -5.04
C PRO A 123 -0.86 -0.25 -3.70
N ASP A 124 -0.62 -0.95 -2.59
CA ASP A 124 -0.85 -0.45 -1.23
C ASP A 124 0.04 0.76 -0.86
N GLN A 125 1.13 0.97 -1.60
CA GLN A 125 2.08 2.08 -1.36
C GLN A 125 1.81 3.31 -2.24
N ARG A 126 0.90 3.22 -3.22
CA ARG A 126 0.68 4.30 -4.21
C ARG A 126 0.33 5.63 -3.55
N GLN A 127 -0.60 5.63 -2.59
CA GLN A 127 -0.99 6.86 -1.91
C GLN A 127 0.17 7.42 -1.05
N THR A 128 0.92 6.55 -0.36
CA THR A 128 2.11 6.98 0.42
C THR A 128 3.14 7.65 -0.48
N ILE A 129 3.41 7.07 -1.65
CA ILE A 129 4.37 7.61 -2.61
C ILE A 129 3.87 8.91 -3.24
N VAL A 130 2.59 8.99 -3.60
CA VAL A 130 1.95 10.24 -4.04
C VAL A 130 2.08 11.33 -2.98
N ASN A 131 1.88 11.00 -1.70
CA ASN A 131 2.03 11.96 -0.61
C ASN A 131 3.45 12.50 -0.49
N VAL A 132 4.48 11.68 -0.71
CA VAL A 132 5.89 12.12 -0.74
C VAL A 132 6.15 13.07 -1.90
N ILE A 133 5.68 12.72 -3.11
CA ILE A 133 5.85 13.58 -4.30
C ILE A 133 5.12 14.92 -4.11
N CYS A 134 3.91 14.88 -3.55
CA CYS A 134 3.16 16.07 -3.16
C CYS A 134 3.91 16.91 -2.12
N ALA A 135 4.48 16.29 -1.08
CA ALA A 135 5.29 16.99 -0.08
C ALA A 135 6.50 17.69 -0.69
N TYR A 136 7.17 17.05 -1.65
CA TYR A 136 8.27 17.66 -2.42
C TYR A 136 7.79 18.90 -3.19
N LEU A 137 6.64 18.81 -3.89
CA LEU A 137 6.06 19.93 -4.64
C LEU A 137 5.61 21.09 -3.73
N ARG A 138 5.24 20.82 -2.49
CA ARG A 138 4.89 21.84 -1.48
C ARG A 138 6.09 22.59 -0.91
N MET A 139 7.32 22.13 -1.13
CA MET A 139 8.51 22.89 -0.70
C MET A 139 8.61 24.22 -1.47
N PRO A 140 9.15 25.29 -0.86
CA PRO A 140 9.27 26.61 -1.49
C PRO A 140 9.94 26.54 -2.86
N PHE A 141 9.37 27.25 -3.84
CA PHE A 141 9.88 27.29 -5.20
C PHE A 141 9.58 28.65 -5.83
N ALA A 142 10.60 29.23 -6.43
CA ALA A 142 10.48 30.39 -7.30
C ALA A 142 10.75 29.94 -8.73
N ILE A 143 9.91 30.38 -9.66
CA ILE A 143 10.04 29.97 -11.06
C ILE A 143 11.27 30.65 -11.64
N PRO A 144 12.23 29.88 -12.18
CA PRO A 144 13.41 30.45 -12.79
C PRO A 144 13.04 31.29 -14.00
N GLY A 145 13.55 32.51 -14.06
CA GLY A 145 13.54 33.30 -15.30
C GLY A 145 14.54 32.76 -16.33
N GLU A 146 14.56 33.35 -17.52
CA GLU A 146 15.41 32.93 -18.65
C GLU A 146 16.91 32.88 -18.29
N ASN A 147 17.38 33.82 -17.46
CA ASN A 147 18.76 33.93 -17.02
C ASN A 147 19.03 33.32 -15.63
N ALA A 148 18.15 32.44 -15.15
CA ALA A 148 18.30 31.84 -13.82
C ALA A 148 19.53 30.91 -13.72
N PRO A 149 20.16 30.84 -12.54
CA PRO A 149 21.23 29.87 -12.26
C PRO A 149 20.82 28.44 -12.61
N ASP A 150 21.80 27.61 -13.01
CA ASP A 150 21.56 26.21 -13.40
C ASP A 150 20.81 25.42 -12.32
N GLU A 151 21.09 25.65 -11.04
CA GLU A 151 20.44 24.98 -9.92
C GLU A 151 18.92 25.21 -9.89
N GLN A 152 18.46 26.44 -10.16
CA GLN A 152 17.02 26.74 -10.20
C GLN A 152 16.35 26.10 -11.43
N ARG A 153 17.05 26.09 -12.56
CA ARG A 153 16.57 25.39 -13.77
C ARG A 153 16.49 23.88 -13.54
N GLN A 154 17.50 23.30 -12.90
CA GLN A 154 17.51 21.89 -12.51
C GLN A 154 16.37 21.56 -11.53
N GLU A 155 16.10 22.44 -10.55
CA GLU A 155 14.98 22.26 -9.64
C GLU A 155 13.62 22.27 -10.36
N ARG A 156 13.45 23.15 -11.35
CA ARG A 156 12.26 23.15 -12.22
C ARG A 156 12.09 21.81 -12.93
N GLU A 157 13.17 21.23 -13.47
CA GLU A 157 13.12 19.92 -14.14
C GLU A 157 12.70 18.77 -13.21
N VAL A 158 13.18 18.76 -11.97
CA VAL A 158 12.76 17.77 -10.96
C VAL A 158 11.27 17.92 -10.64
N ARG A 159 10.78 19.16 -10.47
CA ARG A 159 9.37 19.44 -10.17
C ARG A 159 8.43 19.12 -11.33
N VAL A 160 8.84 19.41 -12.57
CA VAL A 160 8.10 19.02 -13.77
C VAL A 160 8.02 17.49 -13.86
N THR A 161 9.10 16.78 -13.52
CA THR A 161 9.09 15.31 -13.47
C THR A 161 8.14 14.78 -12.38
N ALA A 162 8.17 15.37 -11.19
CA ALA A 162 7.24 15.04 -10.10
C ALA A 162 5.77 15.25 -10.52
N GLN A 163 5.42 16.41 -11.09
CA GLN A 163 4.08 16.67 -11.63
C GLN A 163 3.69 15.65 -12.70
N ARG A 164 4.60 15.32 -13.63
CA ARG A 164 4.33 14.35 -14.70
C ARG A 164 4.04 12.96 -14.16
N ILE A 165 4.78 12.49 -13.14
CA ILE A 165 4.52 11.19 -12.52
C ILE A 165 3.11 11.17 -11.91
N LEU A 166 2.75 12.22 -11.16
CA LEU A 166 1.39 12.32 -10.60
C LEU A 166 0.32 12.24 -11.70
N VAL A 167 0.45 13.03 -12.77
CA VAL A 167 -0.54 13.10 -13.85
C VAL A 167 -0.67 11.78 -14.61
N THR A 168 0.45 11.11 -14.91
CA THR A 168 0.50 9.86 -15.68
C THR A 168 -0.39 8.79 -15.07
N HIS A 169 -0.45 8.71 -13.75
CA HIS A 169 -1.11 7.63 -13.03
C HIS A 169 -2.57 7.90 -12.65
N LEU A 170 -3.11 9.07 -13.03
CA LEU A 170 -4.47 9.48 -12.69
C LEU A 170 -5.47 9.35 -13.84
N ARG A 171 -5.06 8.87 -15.02
CA ARG A 171 -5.92 8.73 -16.20
C ARG A 171 -6.48 7.31 -16.32
N PRO A 172 -7.80 7.10 -16.22
CA PRO A 172 -8.40 5.77 -16.28
C PRO A 172 -8.19 5.00 -17.59
N ASP A 173 -8.02 5.72 -18.71
CA ASP A 173 -7.86 5.12 -20.04
C ASP A 173 -6.41 4.64 -20.32
N GLU A 174 -5.48 4.92 -19.42
CA GLU A 174 -4.06 4.57 -19.56
C GLU A 174 -3.75 3.26 -18.83
N ALA A 175 -2.87 2.44 -19.41
CA ALA A 175 -2.45 1.17 -18.80
C ALA A 175 -1.77 1.33 -17.42
N ASN A 176 -1.24 2.52 -17.15
CA ASN A 176 -0.55 2.86 -15.91
C ASN A 176 -1.47 3.49 -14.87
N TYR A 177 -2.80 3.40 -15.01
CA TYR A 177 -3.74 3.94 -14.04
C TYR A 177 -3.57 3.30 -12.65
N TRP A 178 -3.43 4.13 -11.62
CA TRP A 178 -3.22 3.67 -10.24
C TRP A 178 -4.49 3.59 -9.40
N GLY A 179 -5.64 3.95 -9.97
CA GLY A 179 -6.88 4.12 -9.24
C GLY A 179 -7.10 5.57 -8.83
N THR A 180 -8.11 5.79 -8.00
CA THR A 180 -8.43 7.11 -7.46
C THR A 180 -7.49 7.40 -6.30
N LEU A 181 -6.71 8.48 -6.41
CA LEU A 181 -5.72 8.92 -5.41
C LEU A 181 -5.99 10.35 -4.97
N ASP A 182 -5.62 10.68 -3.74
CA ASP A 182 -5.71 12.03 -3.19
C ASP A 182 -4.43 12.82 -3.46
N LEU A 183 -4.56 14.11 -3.76
CA LEU A 183 -3.44 15.04 -3.98
C LEU A 183 -3.47 16.19 -2.97
N ASP A 184 -2.39 16.36 -2.20
CA ASP A 184 -2.18 17.53 -1.35
C ASP A 184 -1.08 18.43 -1.91
N LEU A 185 -1.49 19.41 -2.69
CA LEU A 185 -0.66 20.44 -3.33
C LEU A 185 -0.85 21.80 -2.65
N THR A 186 -1.23 21.81 -1.37
CA THR A 186 -1.43 23.03 -0.58
C THR A 186 -0.18 23.92 -0.62
N GLY A 187 -0.33 25.16 -1.07
CA GLY A 187 0.78 26.12 -1.16
C GLY A 187 1.82 25.84 -2.26
N ALA A 188 1.63 24.79 -3.07
CA ALA A 188 2.59 24.43 -4.12
C ALA A 188 2.62 25.47 -5.25
N VAL A 189 3.79 25.67 -5.84
CA VAL A 189 3.95 26.43 -7.09
C VAL A 189 4.09 25.44 -8.25
N LEU A 190 3.10 25.45 -9.14
CA LEU A 190 2.91 24.45 -10.19
C LEU A 190 3.07 25.10 -11.57
N THR A 191 3.67 24.35 -12.50
CA THR A 191 3.99 24.80 -13.86
C THR A 191 3.40 23.85 -14.88
N SER A 192 2.60 24.39 -15.81
CA SER A 192 1.90 23.64 -16.87
C SER A 192 1.17 22.40 -16.32
N PHE A 193 0.50 22.56 -15.18
CA PHE A 193 -0.13 21.45 -14.46
C PHE A 193 -1.44 21.05 -15.14
N ALA A 194 -1.48 19.81 -15.63
CA ALA A 194 -2.58 19.30 -16.45
C ALA A 194 -3.13 17.99 -15.91
N LEU A 195 -4.36 18.01 -15.41
CA LEU A 195 -5.16 16.84 -15.04
C LEU A 195 -6.20 16.49 -16.10
N LYS A 196 -6.00 16.91 -17.35
CA LYS A 196 -6.93 16.63 -18.45
C LYS A 196 -7.26 15.12 -18.53
N GLY A 197 -8.56 14.81 -18.49
CA GLY A 197 -9.09 13.44 -18.51
C GLY A 197 -8.76 12.58 -17.28
N ALA A 198 -8.22 13.17 -16.21
CA ALA A 198 -7.88 12.43 -15.00
C ALA A 198 -9.10 12.15 -14.12
N ARG A 199 -9.04 11.07 -13.34
CA ARG A 199 -9.96 10.80 -12.22
C ARG A 199 -9.17 10.83 -10.92
N VAL A 200 -9.48 11.80 -10.07
CA VAL A 200 -8.76 12.10 -8.83
C VAL A 200 -9.70 12.05 -7.63
N GLY A 201 -9.16 11.68 -6.47
CA GLY A 201 -9.83 11.69 -5.18
C GLY A 201 -10.09 13.11 -4.68
N THR A 202 -9.70 13.35 -3.44
CA THR A 202 -9.59 14.68 -2.86
C THR A 202 -8.40 15.42 -3.47
N VAL A 203 -8.61 16.69 -3.84
CA VAL A 203 -7.53 17.58 -4.30
C VAL A 203 -7.49 18.80 -3.41
N GLN A 204 -6.35 19.03 -2.75
CA GLN A 204 -6.07 20.22 -1.97
C GLN A 204 -5.05 21.08 -2.71
N CYS A 205 -5.51 22.19 -3.28
CA CYS A 205 -4.69 23.23 -3.91
C CYS A 205 -4.88 24.57 -3.20
N SER A 206 -5.26 24.54 -1.92
CA SER A 206 -5.44 25.75 -1.12
C SER A 206 -4.12 26.53 -1.08
N HIS A 207 -4.16 27.83 -1.35
CA HIS A 207 -2.98 28.70 -1.45
C HIS A 207 -1.96 28.30 -2.55
N ALA A 208 -2.28 27.34 -3.41
CA ALA A 208 -1.39 26.95 -4.50
C ALA A 208 -1.32 28.04 -5.57
N THR A 209 -0.18 28.14 -6.25
CA THR A 209 0.01 29.01 -7.40
C THR A 209 0.18 28.17 -8.66
N PHE A 210 -0.77 28.28 -9.59
CA PHE A 210 -0.65 27.77 -10.95
C PHE A 210 -0.04 28.87 -11.81
N ALA A 211 1.26 28.76 -12.01
CA ALA A 211 2.06 29.84 -12.56
C ALA A 211 2.25 29.80 -14.08
N GLU A 212 1.76 28.75 -14.72
CA GLU A 212 1.53 28.69 -16.16
C GLU A 212 0.10 28.16 -16.37
N ALA A 213 -0.27 27.81 -17.61
CA ALA A 213 -1.63 27.32 -17.89
C ALA A 213 -1.98 26.09 -17.02
N ALA A 214 -3.18 26.08 -16.46
CA ALA A 214 -3.72 24.98 -15.66
C ALA A 214 -4.89 24.34 -16.40
N ALA A 215 -4.80 23.04 -16.61
CA ALA A 215 -5.69 22.27 -17.48
C ALA A 215 -6.40 21.18 -16.67
N PHE A 216 -7.70 21.34 -16.41
CA PHE A 216 -8.58 20.40 -15.71
C PHE A 216 -9.75 19.97 -16.60
N GLU A 217 -9.59 20.07 -17.92
CA GLU A 217 -10.63 19.71 -18.86
C GLU A 217 -10.95 18.22 -18.74
N GLN A 218 -12.23 17.87 -18.70
CA GLN A 218 -12.68 16.48 -18.58
C GLN A 218 -12.16 15.77 -17.30
N THR A 219 -11.64 16.51 -16.32
CA THR A 219 -11.21 15.95 -15.04
C THR A 219 -12.43 15.59 -14.19
N THR A 220 -12.41 14.41 -13.57
CA THR A 220 -13.40 14.02 -12.56
C THR A 220 -12.79 14.08 -11.16
N PHE A 221 -13.28 15.00 -10.35
CA PHE A 221 -12.97 15.13 -8.92
C PHE A 221 -14.00 14.36 -8.11
N THR A 222 -13.60 13.19 -7.62
CA THR A 222 -14.48 12.25 -6.90
C THR A 222 -14.60 12.61 -5.41
N GLY A 223 -13.53 13.18 -4.85
CA GLY A 223 -13.50 13.78 -3.53
C GLY A 223 -13.62 15.31 -3.58
N ASN A 224 -13.45 15.95 -2.42
CA ASN A 224 -13.51 17.41 -2.35
C ASN A 224 -12.37 18.04 -3.17
N ALA A 225 -12.68 19.06 -3.96
CA ALA A 225 -11.69 19.83 -4.72
C ALA A 225 -11.58 21.23 -4.12
N SER A 226 -10.47 21.51 -3.44
CA SER A 226 -10.20 22.82 -2.84
C SER A 226 -9.18 23.59 -3.66
N PHE A 227 -9.59 24.76 -4.14
CA PHE A 227 -8.78 25.82 -4.72
C PHE A 227 -8.90 27.10 -3.87
N HIS A 228 -9.17 26.95 -2.57
CA HIS A 228 -9.32 28.08 -1.65
C HIS A 228 -8.07 28.97 -1.68
N SER A 229 -8.25 30.26 -1.94
CA SER A 229 -7.13 31.22 -2.05
C SER A 229 -6.04 30.79 -3.06
N ALA A 230 -6.36 29.94 -4.03
CA ALA A 230 -5.43 29.54 -5.08
C ALA A 230 -5.27 30.68 -6.11
N MET A 231 -4.07 30.83 -6.66
CA MET A 231 -3.77 31.80 -7.69
C MET A 231 -3.52 31.10 -9.03
N PHE A 232 -4.38 31.36 -10.02
CA PHE A 232 -4.17 30.97 -11.41
C PHE A 232 -3.61 32.18 -12.16
N ALA A 233 -2.28 32.25 -12.29
CA ALA A 233 -1.62 33.39 -12.91
C ALA A 233 -1.88 33.47 -14.43
N TYR A 234 -2.14 32.32 -15.05
CA TYR A 234 -2.44 32.18 -16.47
C TYR A 234 -3.83 31.54 -16.67
N SER A 235 -4.10 31.07 -17.89
CA SER A 235 -5.38 30.46 -18.23
C SER A 235 -5.67 29.23 -17.37
N ALA A 236 -6.91 29.13 -16.88
CA ALA A 236 -7.40 27.99 -16.13
C ALA A 236 -8.63 27.39 -16.81
N TRP A 237 -8.53 26.13 -17.23
CA TRP A 237 -9.56 25.46 -18.01
C TRP A 237 -10.18 24.33 -17.19
N PHE A 238 -11.49 24.42 -16.93
CA PHE A 238 -12.30 23.42 -16.24
C PHE A 238 -13.42 22.92 -17.16
N GLU A 239 -13.20 22.96 -18.47
CA GLU A 239 -14.22 22.59 -19.47
C GLU A 239 -14.57 21.11 -19.34
N ASP A 240 -15.86 20.79 -19.30
CA ASP A 240 -16.35 19.42 -19.08
C ASP A 240 -15.86 18.76 -17.76
N ALA A 241 -15.31 19.54 -16.82
CA ALA A 241 -14.88 19.01 -15.53
C ALA A 241 -16.10 18.61 -14.69
N THR A 242 -15.99 17.48 -13.98
CA THR A 242 -17.04 16.99 -13.08
C THR A 242 -16.55 17.00 -11.64
N PHE A 243 -17.25 17.73 -10.78
CA PHE A 243 -17.05 17.78 -9.34
C PHE A 243 -18.15 16.95 -8.67
N GLU A 244 -17.85 15.70 -8.32
CA GLU A 244 -18.79 14.77 -7.69
C GLU A 244 -19.06 15.15 -6.22
N ALA A 245 -18.07 15.76 -5.55
CA ALA A 245 -18.16 16.30 -4.20
C ALA A 245 -18.11 17.84 -4.17
N HIS A 246 -17.79 18.45 -3.02
CA HIS A 246 -17.77 19.90 -2.89
C HIS A 246 -16.57 20.51 -3.61
N ALA A 247 -16.80 21.65 -4.28
CA ALA A 247 -15.77 22.42 -4.97
C ALA A 247 -15.63 23.81 -4.35
N TYR A 248 -14.43 24.14 -3.87
CA TYR A 248 -14.15 25.38 -3.15
C TYR A 248 -13.21 26.27 -3.97
N PHE A 249 -13.72 27.38 -4.47
CA PHE A 249 -12.96 28.44 -5.15
C PHE A 249 -12.94 29.74 -4.35
N THR A 250 -13.37 29.69 -3.09
CA THR A 250 -13.41 30.85 -2.17
C THR A 250 -12.07 31.59 -2.19
N SER A 251 -12.10 32.89 -2.44
CA SER A 251 -10.91 33.76 -2.52
C SER A 251 -9.87 33.38 -3.58
N ALA A 252 -10.18 32.45 -4.50
CA ALA A 252 -9.31 32.14 -5.62
C ALA A 252 -9.17 33.34 -6.56
N THR A 253 -8.02 33.49 -7.19
CA THR A 253 -7.76 34.55 -8.17
C THR A 253 -7.45 33.94 -9.54
N PHE A 254 -8.23 34.33 -10.53
CA PHE A 254 -8.05 33.97 -11.94
C PHE A 254 -7.49 35.17 -12.71
N GLY A 255 -6.18 35.14 -12.97
CA GLY A 255 -5.42 36.23 -13.57
C GLY A 255 -5.47 36.30 -15.10
N ASN A 256 -6.17 35.38 -15.77
CA ASN A 256 -6.33 35.37 -17.23
C ASN A 256 -7.64 34.68 -17.65
N ASN A 257 -7.68 34.10 -18.85
CA ASN A 257 -8.84 33.35 -19.35
C ASN A 257 -9.24 32.26 -18.35
N THR A 258 -10.54 32.11 -18.13
CA THR A 258 -11.08 31.04 -17.28
C THR A 258 -12.38 30.52 -17.85
N SER A 259 -12.51 29.21 -17.94
CA SER A 259 -13.70 28.58 -18.48
C SER A 259 -14.12 27.41 -17.61
N PHE A 260 -15.37 27.45 -17.16
CA PHE A 260 -16.11 26.33 -16.55
C PHE A 260 -17.17 25.80 -17.50
N LYS A 261 -16.98 26.04 -18.81
CA LYS A 261 -17.94 25.65 -19.84
C LYS A 261 -18.26 24.16 -19.74
N ASP A 262 -19.54 23.82 -19.77
CA ASP A 262 -20.06 22.44 -19.67
C ASP A 262 -19.67 21.69 -18.37
N ALA A 263 -19.05 22.37 -17.39
CA ALA A 263 -18.68 21.77 -16.11
C ALA A 263 -19.91 21.37 -15.27
N ILE A 264 -19.75 20.37 -14.42
CA ILE A 264 -20.81 19.82 -13.58
C ILE A 264 -20.38 19.90 -12.11
N PHE A 265 -21.19 20.57 -11.29
CA PHE A 265 -21.07 20.61 -9.84
C PHE A 265 -22.21 19.82 -9.21
N ALA A 266 -21.94 18.58 -8.81
CA ALA A 266 -22.95 17.67 -8.25
C ALA A 266 -23.31 17.99 -6.79
N ARG A 267 -22.44 18.73 -6.09
CA ARG A 267 -22.65 19.23 -4.72
C ARG A 267 -22.44 20.74 -4.67
N GLY A 268 -22.20 21.29 -3.48
CA GLY A 268 -22.00 22.73 -3.29
C GLY A 268 -20.73 23.23 -3.97
N ALA A 269 -20.86 24.32 -4.71
CA ALA A 269 -19.76 25.07 -5.32
C ALA A 269 -19.69 26.47 -4.69
N PHE A 270 -18.50 26.87 -4.22
CA PHE A 270 -18.30 28.07 -3.43
C PHE A 270 -17.30 29.02 -4.09
N PHE A 271 -17.75 30.18 -4.52
CA PHE A 271 -16.97 31.22 -5.23
C PHE A 271 -16.90 32.55 -4.44
N VAL A 272 -17.22 32.52 -3.15
CA VAL A 272 -17.21 33.73 -2.30
C VAL A 272 -15.83 34.40 -2.34
N GLY A 273 -15.81 35.67 -2.77
CA GLY A 273 -14.58 36.45 -2.88
C GLY A 273 -13.63 36.02 -4.00
N THR A 274 -14.06 35.14 -4.92
CA THR A 274 -13.28 34.80 -6.11
C THR A 274 -13.10 36.04 -6.99
N GLN A 275 -11.88 36.26 -7.47
CA GLN A 275 -11.56 37.39 -8.33
C GLN A 275 -11.16 36.91 -9.72
N PHE A 276 -11.60 37.64 -10.75
CA PHE A 276 -11.21 37.42 -12.13
C PHE A 276 -10.53 38.70 -12.63
N THR A 277 -9.22 38.79 -12.49
CA THR A 277 -8.43 40.05 -12.53
C THR A 277 -7.56 40.22 -13.77
N GLY A 278 -7.67 39.30 -14.74
CA GLY A 278 -6.89 39.32 -15.97
C GLY A 278 -7.46 40.12 -17.15
N GLN A 279 -6.59 40.45 -18.10
CA GLN A 279 -6.95 40.94 -19.46
C GLN A 279 -7.47 39.82 -20.38
N GLY A 280 -7.64 38.61 -19.84
CA GLY A 280 -8.23 37.47 -20.56
C GLY A 280 -9.64 37.81 -21.04
N LYS A 281 -9.92 37.45 -22.29
CA LYS A 281 -11.21 37.70 -22.97
C LYS A 281 -12.25 36.63 -22.67
N ILE A 282 -11.83 35.45 -22.20
CA ILE A 282 -12.71 34.31 -21.97
C ILE A 282 -12.96 34.19 -20.48
N ARG A 283 -14.23 34.36 -20.09
CA ARG A 283 -14.76 34.09 -18.75
C ARG A 283 -16.11 33.46 -18.94
N SER A 284 -16.20 32.14 -18.78
CA SER A 284 -17.41 31.41 -19.18
C SER A 284 -17.86 30.42 -18.13
N PHE A 285 -19.16 30.48 -17.83
CA PHE A 285 -19.91 29.43 -17.15
C PHE A 285 -21.00 28.87 -18.08
N LYS A 286 -20.78 28.93 -19.40
CA LYS A 286 -21.75 28.46 -20.40
C LYS A 286 -22.07 27.00 -20.16
N ASN A 287 -23.35 26.66 -20.12
CA ASN A 287 -23.86 25.30 -19.88
C ASN A 287 -23.36 24.65 -18.56
N THR A 288 -22.75 25.41 -17.64
CA THR A 288 -22.34 24.86 -16.35
C THR A 288 -23.58 24.41 -15.57
N ARG A 289 -23.55 23.18 -15.05
CA ARG A 289 -24.66 22.62 -14.27
C ARG A 289 -24.32 22.64 -12.79
N PHE A 290 -25.14 23.33 -12.01
CA PHE A 290 -25.08 23.33 -10.55
C PHE A 290 -26.26 22.55 -9.98
N ALA A 291 -26.00 21.49 -9.21
CA ALA A 291 -27.06 20.74 -8.52
C ALA A 291 -27.72 21.58 -7.40
N ILE A 292 -26.96 22.50 -6.81
CA ILE A 292 -27.38 23.46 -5.79
C ILE A 292 -26.87 24.82 -6.23
N SER A 293 -27.65 25.89 -6.01
CA SER A 293 -27.22 27.26 -6.35
C SER A 293 -25.79 27.54 -5.84
N PRO A 294 -24.88 28.04 -6.69
CA PRO A 294 -23.52 28.36 -6.26
C PRO A 294 -23.55 29.53 -5.27
N GLN A 295 -22.60 29.55 -4.34
CA GLN A 295 -22.43 30.65 -3.39
C GLN A 295 -21.38 31.63 -3.88
N GLY A 296 -21.64 32.94 -3.80
CA GLY A 296 -20.65 33.98 -4.12
C GLY A 296 -20.38 34.19 -5.61
N LEU A 297 -21.31 33.80 -6.48
CA LEU A 297 -21.23 34.03 -7.92
C LEU A 297 -22.02 35.26 -8.39
N ASP A 298 -22.50 36.09 -7.45
CA ASP A 298 -23.47 37.17 -7.71
C ASP A 298 -22.96 38.20 -8.74
N ASP A 299 -21.68 38.56 -8.68
CA ASP A 299 -21.05 39.51 -9.61
C ASP A 299 -20.74 38.89 -10.99
N ALA A 300 -20.71 37.55 -11.09
CA ALA A 300 -20.44 36.80 -12.31
C ALA A 300 -21.71 36.22 -12.97
N VAL A 301 -22.90 36.60 -12.48
CA VAL A 301 -24.19 36.12 -13.02
C VAL A 301 -24.38 36.41 -14.51
N HIS A 302 -23.76 37.47 -15.03
CA HIS A 302 -23.82 37.78 -16.47
C HIS A 302 -23.08 36.73 -17.33
N TRP A 303 -22.01 36.11 -16.82
CA TRP A 303 -21.31 35.01 -17.50
C TRP A 303 -22.06 33.67 -17.48
N LEU A 304 -23.15 33.57 -16.70
CA LEU A 304 -24.07 32.43 -16.77
C LEU A 304 -25.03 32.52 -17.97
N LYS A 305 -25.26 33.73 -18.50
CA LYS A 305 -26.29 33.99 -19.52
C LYS A 305 -25.72 34.30 -20.90
N ASP A 306 -24.54 34.92 -20.96
CA ASP A 306 -23.91 35.28 -22.23
C ASP A 306 -23.02 34.14 -22.73
N GLY A 307 -23.64 33.22 -23.48
CA GLY A 307 -22.96 32.11 -24.14
C GLY A 307 -23.88 31.22 -24.93
#